data_AF-A0A7C3U2H2-F1
#
_entry.id   AF-A0A7C3U2H2-F1
#
_cell.length_a   1.000
_cell.length_b   1.000
_cell.length_c   1.000
_cell.angle_alpha   90.00
_cell.angle_beta   90.00
_cell.angle_gamma   90.00
#
_symmetry.space_group_name_H-M   'P 1'
#
loop_
_entity.id
_entity.type
_entity.pdbx_description
1 polymer ?
#
loop_
_entity_poly.entity_id
_entity_poly.type
_entity_poly.pdbx_seq_one_letter_code
_entity_poly.pdbx_strand_id
1 'polypeptide(L)'
;MCPRCAREARHNTQKEPLPLKKPPQKAAVKKEKILVKGPSSEPPPDSIIQNSKEIATKEISEEGVKAKEQKKPDRKQTAGKATAAQKDDKVEEEIKLTEAQEQEIIGRYQDYVQEMQRPPGGRRKTIARDMGIPLQAVIQTLRKWSQGDLFLQRLIRENRFLIEKSYFQYLEEETSFSALKKRIAQETGLDLWEVARYLDLLHDGEDKLRNVPDVSGEQETAILSEYQKYLSGTAPPSAFLHPLIAERTGVTPKQVYKVLLAYRLKRFRERWG
;
A
#
# COMPACT_ATOMS: atom_id res chain seq x y z
N MET A 1 8.48 -5.19 -1.67
CA MET A 1 7.80 -4.25 -2.57
C MET A 1 6.30 -4.41 -2.42
N CYS A 2 5.61 -3.40 -1.88
CA CYS A 2 4.16 -3.28 -2.08
C CYS A 2 3.92 -3.16 -3.60
N PRO A 3 2.96 -3.89 -4.18
CA PRO A 3 2.69 -3.87 -5.62
C PRO A 3 2.45 -2.46 -6.18
N ARG A 4 1.96 -1.53 -5.35
CA ARG A 4 1.75 -0.12 -5.71
C ARG A 4 3.06 0.69 -5.78
N CYS A 5 3.94 0.55 -4.79
CA CYS A 5 5.23 1.26 -4.76
C CYS A 5 6.17 0.85 -5.90
N ALA A 6 5.97 -0.33 -6.50
CA ALA A 6 6.75 -0.77 -7.66
C ALA A 6 6.27 -0.14 -8.99
N ARG A 7 4.99 0.27 -9.08
CA ARG A 7 4.45 0.95 -10.28
C ARG A 7 4.83 2.42 -10.36
N GLU A 8 4.82 3.14 -9.24
CA GLU A 8 5.14 4.58 -9.22
C GLU A 8 6.63 4.88 -9.40
N ALA A 9 7.53 4.00 -8.96
CA ALA A 9 8.97 4.16 -9.15
C ALA A 9 9.39 4.16 -10.64
N ARG A 10 8.56 3.62 -11.55
CA ARG A 10 8.82 3.61 -13.00
C ARG A 10 8.32 4.86 -13.72
N HIS A 11 7.35 5.58 -13.14
CA HIS A 11 6.79 6.79 -13.76
C HIS A 11 7.51 8.08 -13.37
N ASN A 12 8.29 8.09 -12.28
CA ASN A 12 8.93 9.30 -11.78
C ASN A 12 10.37 9.52 -12.27
N THR A 13 10.93 8.60 -13.05
CA THR A 13 12.32 8.66 -13.59
C THR A 13 12.45 9.35 -14.96
N GLN A 14 11.37 9.90 -15.53
CA GLN A 14 11.40 10.58 -16.84
C GLN A 14 11.21 12.11 -16.77
N LYS A 15 11.25 12.74 -15.59
CA LYS A 15 11.26 14.21 -15.51
C LYS A 15 12.69 14.70 -15.64
N GLU A 16 13.01 15.27 -16.80
CA GLU A 16 14.22 16.06 -17.03
C GLU A 16 14.35 17.18 -15.98
N PRO A 17 15.57 17.46 -15.50
CA PRO A 17 15.79 18.56 -14.57
C PRO A 17 15.58 19.92 -15.28
N LEU A 18 14.63 20.70 -14.76
CA LEU A 18 14.46 22.10 -15.14
C LEU A 18 15.71 22.92 -14.77
N PRO A 19 16.13 23.88 -15.61
CA PRO A 19 17.30 24.71 -15.34
C PRO A 19 17.07 25.65 -14.14
N LEU A 20 18.05 25.67 -13.24
CA LEU A 20 18.15 26.56 -12.08
C LEU A 20 18.11 28.03 -12.49
N LYS A 21 17.02 28.72 -12.17
CA LYS A 21 16.96 30.20 -12.20
C LYS A 21 17.69 30.77 -10.99
N LYS A 22 18.58 31.74 -11.26
CA LYS A 22 19.34 32.51 -10.26
C LYS A 22 18.42 33.22 -9.26
N PRO A 23 18.84 33.39 -7.99
CA PRO A 23 18.07 34.12 -7.00
C PRO A 23 18.12 35.64 -7.27
N PRO A 24 16.99 36.37 -7.18
CA PRO A 24 17.02 37.83 -7.18
C PRO A 24 17.54 38.38 -5.85
N GLN A 25 18.24 39.50 -5.99
CA GLN A 25 18.97 40.21 -4.95
C GLN A 25 18.03 40.91 -3.95
N LYS A 26 18.57 41.11 -2.75
CA LYS A 26 17.99 41.79 -1.58
C LYS A 26 17.52 43.20 -1.93
N ALA A 27 16.29 43.53 -1.54
CA ALA A 27 15.83 44.91 -1.39
C ALA A 27 15.41 45.16 0.06
N ALA A 28 15.69 46.37 0.52
CA ALA A 28 15.72 46.80 1.91
C ALA A 28 14.33 47.07 2.53
N VAL A 29 14.26 46.72 3.81
CA VAL A 29 13.50 47.30 4.94
C VAL A 29 12.67 48.57 4.65
N LYS A 30 11.38 48.51 4.97
CA LYS A 30 10.64 49.63 5.58
C LYS A 30 9.89 49.12 6.81
N LYS A 31 10.17 49.76 7.95
CA LYS A 31 9.47 49.58 9.23
C LYS A 31 8.22 50.45 9.19
N GLU A 32 7.05 49.86 9.40
CA GLU A 32 5.85 50.59 9.78
C GLU A 32 5.37 50.13 11.16
N LYS A 33 5.21 51.11 12.04
CA LYS A 33 4.59 51.01 13.36
C LYS A 33 3.08 51.00 13.17
N ILE A 34 2.39 50.01 13.74
CA ILE A 34 0.95 50.13 14.04
C ILE A 34 0.70 49.73 15.49
N LEU A 35 -0.08 50.57 16.15
CA LEU A 35 -0.40 50.67 17.56
C LEU A 35 -1.78 50.04 17.83
N VAL A 36 -1.83 49.10 18.79
CA VAL A 36 -2.85 48.84 19.84
C VAL A 36 -4.35 48.86 19.50
N LYS A 37 -5.05 47.73 19.74
CA LYS A 37 -6.18 47.58 20.71
C LYS A 37 -6.80 46.16 20.62
N GLY A 38 -6.98 45.48 21.76
CA GLY A 38 -8.06 44.49 21.95
C GLY A 38 -9.31 45.20 22.52
N PRO A 39 -10.33 44.50 23.06
CA PRO A 39 -10.66 43.06 23.06
C PRO A 39 -12.10 42.78 22.55
N SER A 40 -12.56 41.51 22.57
CA SER A 40 -13.92 41.06 23.01
C SER A 40 -14.64 40.00 22.14
N SER A 41 -15.16 39.01 22.87
CA SER A 41 -16.40 38.21 22.74
C SER A 41 -16.63 37.16 21.62
N GLU A 42 -16.69 35.91 22.08
CA GLU A 42 -17.54 34.76 21.64
C GLU A 42 -19.07 35.07 21.71
N PRO A 43 -20.03 34.16 21.34
CA PRO A 43 -20.11 33.08 20.32
C PRO A 43 -21.46 33.15 19.49
N PRO A 44 -22.15 32.04 19.12
CA PRO A 44 -22.26 31.37 17.79
C PRO A 44 -23.68 31.55 17.14
N PRO A 45 -24.16 30.80 16.10
CA PRO A 45 -24.53 29.37 16.18
C PRO A 45 -24.48 28.54 14.85
N ASP A 46 -24.80 27.25 15.01
CA ASP A 46 -25.15 26.25 14.00
C ASP A 46 -26.02 26.72 12.83
N SER A 47 -25.79 26.16 11.63
CA SER A 47 -26.83 25.42 10.89
C SER A 47 -26.34 24.96 9.49
N ILE A 48 -26.54 23.66 9.24
CA ILE A 48 -27.27 23.08 8.10
C ILE A 48 -26.90 23.62 6.71
N ILE A 49 -26.43 22.74 5.81
CA ILE A 49 -27.02 22.58 4.47
C ILE A 49 -26.58 21.24 3.88
N GLN A 50 -27.59 20.41 3.62
CA GLN A 50 -27.58 19.24 2.76
C GLN A 50 -27.59 19.66 1.27
N ASN A 51 -27.13 18.74 0.42
CA ASN A 51 -27.51 18.56 -0.98
C ASN A 51 -27.02 19.56 -2.03
N SER A 52 -26.36 19.01 -3.06
CA SER A 52 -26.73 19.04 -4.49
C SER A 52 -25.61 18.34 -5.27
N LYS A 53 -25.72 17.03 -5.56
CA LYS A 53 -26.15 16.46 -6.85
C LYS A 53 -26.00 17.40 -8.07
N GLU A 54 -25.08 16.97 -8.92
CA GLU A 54 -25.30 16.67 -10.35
C GLU A 54 -25.51 17.85 -11.31
N ILE A 55 -24.64 17.90 -12.35
CA ILE A 55 -24.91 18.11 -13.78
C ILE A 55 -23.63 18.68 -14.42
N ALA A 56 -23.14 17.97 -15.46
CA ALA A 56 -22.81 18.54 -16.78
C ALA A 56 -21.74 17.71 -17.50
N THR A 57 -22.20 16.66 -18.17
CA THR A 57 -21.63 16.17 -19.43
C THR A 57 -21.59 17.31 -20.47
N LYS A 58 -20.47 17.48 -21.15
CA LYS A 58 -20.43 18.01 -22.53
C LYS A 58 -19.21 17.46 -23.27
N GLU A 59 -19.50 16.58 -24.22
CA GLU A 59 -18.69 16.22 -25.37
C GLU A 59 -18.40 17.47 -26.22
N ILE A 60 -17.18 17.59 -26.76
CA ILE A 60 -16.90 18.34 -27.99
C ILE A 60 -15.78 17.62 -28.78
N SER A 61 -16.24 17.04 -29.89
CA SER A 61 -15.67 16.93 -31.25
C SER A 61 -14.34 16.25 -31.54
N GLU A 62 -14.46 15.16 -32.30
CA GLU A 62 -13.56 14.75 -33.36
C GLU A 62 -13.48 15.79 -34.48
N GLU A 63 -12.27 16.07 -34.98
CA GLU A 63 -12.03 16.49 -36.36
C GLU A 63 -10.64 16.00 -36.79
N GLY A 64 -10.60 15.17 -37.82
CA GLY A 64 -9.38 14.60 -38.37
C GLY A 64 -8.85 15.40 -39.55
N VAL A 65 -7.53 15.32 -39.79
CA VAL A 65 -6.95 15.62 -41.11
C VAL A 65 -5.78 14.64 -41.38
N LYS A 66 -5.87 13.97 -42.53
CA LYS A 66 -4.85 13.11 -43.15
C LYS A 66 -3.70 13.96 -43.72
N ALA A 67 -2.47 13.43 -43.73
CA ALA A 67 -1.76 13.00 -44.96
C ALA A 67 -0.21 13.06 -44.86
N LYS A 68 0.42 12.17 -45.66
CA LYS A 68 1.78 12.17 -46.26
C LYS A 68 2.92 11.41 -45.57
N GLU A 69 3.05 10.17 -46.02
CA GLU A 69 4.21 9.54 -46.69
C GLU A 69 5.63 10.15 -46.64
N GLN A 70 6.57 9.20 -46.46
CA GLN A 70 7.94 9.07 -46.98
C GLN A 70 9.12 9.81 -46.31
N LYS A 71 9.98 9.04 -45.62
CA LYS A 71 11.30 8.58 -46.14
C LYS A 71 12.11 7.80 -45.08
N LYS A 72 12.62 6.63 -45.47
CA LYS A 72 13.78 5.94 -44.83
C LYS A 72 15.09 6.68 -45.19
N PRO A 73 16.18 6.48 -44.43
CA PRO A 73 17.17 5.52 -44.91
C PRO A 73 17.86 4.65 -43.83
N ASP A 74 18.30 3.49 -44.31
CA ASP A 74 19.46 2.68 -43.94
C ASP A 74 19.88 2.51 -42.46
N ARG A 75 19.67 1.28 -41.96
CA ARG A 75 20.53 0.73 -40.92
C ARG A 75 21.00 -0.68 -41.30
N LYS A 76 22.30 -0.71 -41.59
CA LYS A 76 23.19 -1.84 -41.86
C LYS A 76 22.83 -3.15 -41.14
N GLN A 77 22.79 -4.20 -41.94
CA GLN A 77 22.91 -5.61 -41.56
C GLN A 77 24.20 -5.84 -40.76
N THR A 78 24.07 -6.49 -39.61
CA THR A 78 25.13 -7.35 -39.07
C THR A 78 24.50 -8.70 -38.76
N ALA A 79 24.85 -9.67 -39.59
CA ALA A 79 24.60 -11.08 -39.37
C ALA A 79 25.42 -11.55 -38.16
N GLY A 80 24.82 -12.35 -37.29
CA GLY A 80 25.51 -12.86 -36.11
C GLY A 80 24.68 -13.85 -35.30
N LYS A 81 24.65 -15.10 -35.78
CA LYS A 81 24.33 -16.34 -35.05
C LYS A 81 22.94 -16.47 -34.42
N ALA A 82 22.07 -17.13 -35.18
CA ALA A 82 21.03 -17.99 -34.65
C ALA A 82 21.66 -19.13 -33.83
N THR A 83 21.52 -19.10 -32.52
CA THR A 83 21.34 -20.33 -31.74
C THR A 83 19.84 -20.52 -31.57
N ALA A 84 19.30 -21.44 -32.36
CA ALA A 84 17.97 -21.99 -32.16
C ALA A 84 17.94 -22.68 -30.80
N ALA A 85 17.63 -21.93 -29.75
CA ALA A 85 17.08 -22.51 -28.54
C ALA A 85 15.64 -22.88 -28.90
N GLN A 86 15.42 -24.18 -29.11
CA GLN A 86 14.10 -24.80 -29.05
C GLN A 86 13.42 -24.27 -27.79
N LYS A 87 12.49 -23.33 -27.97
CA LYS A 87 11.43 -23.16 -27.01
C LYS A 87 10.59 -24.41 -27.18
N ASP A 88 10.82 -25.39 -26.33
CA ASP A 88 9.81 -26.39 -26.06
C ASP A 88 8.52 -25.62 -25.76
N ASP A 89 7.58 -25.67 -26.70
CA ASP A 89 6.17 -25.44 -26.43
C ASP A 89 5.77 -26.53 -25.44
N LYS A 90 6.11 -26.29 -24.17
CA LYS A 90 5.57 -27.02 -23.06
C LYS A 90 4.11 -26.63 -23.04
N VAL A 91 3.29 -27.47 -23.69
CA VAL A 91 1.85 -27.52 -23.47
C VAL A 91 1.69 -27.46 -21.95
N GLU A 92 1.32 -26.30 -21.43
CA GLU A 92 0.82 -26.18 -20.06
C GLU A 92 -0.45 -26.99 -20.09
N GLU A 93 -0.34 -28.30 -19.85
CA GLU A 93 -1.47 -29.13 -19.49
C GLU A 93 -2.12 -28.38 -18.33
N GLU A 94 -3.29 -27.79 -18.59
CA GLU A 94 -4.12 -27.20 -17.55
C GLU A 94 -4.32 -28.28 -16.51
N ILE A 95 -3.59 -28.18 -15.40
CA ILE A 95 -3.76 -29.06 -14.26
C ILE A 95 -5.15 -28.76 -13.73
N LYS A 96 -6.12 -29.56 -14.16
CA LYS A 96 -7.51 -29.45 -13.72
C LYS A 96 -7.61 -29.95 -12.30
N LEU A 97 -7.61 -29.02 -11.35
CA LEU A 97 -7.95 -29.30 -9.97
C LEU A 97 -9.45 -29.58 -9.86
N THR A 98 -9.82 -30.50 -8.98
CA THR A 98 -11.22 -30.68 -8.58
C THR A 98 -11.67 -29.49 -7.74
N GLU A 99 -12.98 -29.22 -7.71
CA GLU A 99 -13.55 -28.16 -6.88
C GLU A 99 -13.19 -28.35 -5.39
N ALA A 100 -13.21 -29.59 -4.90
CA ALA A 100 -12.79 -29.91 -3.53
C ALA A 100 -11.33 -29.52 -3.26
N GLN A 101 -10.42 -29.74 -4.22
CA GLN A 101 -9.03 -29.30 -4.09
C GLN A 101 -8.91 -27.77 -4.14
N GLU A 102 -9.69 -27.09 -4.99
CA GLU A 102 -9.71 -25.62 -5.01
C GLU A 102 -10.14 -25.05 -3.65
N GLN A 103 -11.20 -25.60 -3.05
CA GLN A 103 -11.69 -25.17 -1.73
C GLN A 103 -10.69 -25.47 -0.61
N GLU A 104 -10.03 -26.64 -0.64
CA GLU A 104 -8.99 -26.99 0.34
C GLU A 104 -7.79 -26.03 0.27
N ILE A 105 -7.37 -25.64 -0.93
CA ILE A 105 -6.30 -24.63 -1.13
C ILE A 105 -6.70 -23.29 -0.51
N ILE A 106 -7.93 -22.85 -0.75
CA ILE A 106 -8.46 -21.58 -0.23
C ILE A 106 -8.55 -21.64 1.30
N GLY A 107 -9.16 -22.69 1.85
CA GLY A 107 -9.30 -22.89 3.30
C GLY A 107 -7.96 -22.86 4.02
N ARG A 108 -6.99 -23.67 3.58
CA ARG A 108 -5.63 -23.66 4.17
C ARG A 108 -4.97 -22.29 4.09
N TYR A 109 -5.13 -21.59 2.96
CA TYR A 109 -4.58 -20.25 2.83
C TYR A 109 -5.24 -19.26 3.79
N GLN A 110 -6.55 -19.38 4.00
CA GLN A 110 -7.29 -18.58 4.96
C GLN A 110 -6.83 -18.87 6.38
N ASP A 111 -6.67 -20.13 6.77
CA ASP A 111 -6.19 -20.52 8.09
C ASP A 111 -4.81 -19.92 8.38
N TYR A 112 -3.87 -20.02 7.44
CA TYR A 112 -2.55 -19.41 7.58
C TYR A 112 -2.60 -17.88 7.79
N VAL A 113 -3.56 -17.19 7.17
CA VAL A 113 -3.74 -15.74 7.35
C VAL A 113 -4.40 -15.44 8.69
N GLN A 114 -5.44 -16.19 9.05
CA GLN A 114 -6.17 -15.99 10.30
C GLN A 114 -5.28 -16.26 11.51
N GLU A 115 -4.42 -17.29 11.45
CA GLU A 115 -3.51 -17.65 12.52
C GLU A 115 -2.16 -16.91 12.45
N MET A 116 -1.98 -16.00 11.49
CA MET A 116 -0.71 -15.28 11.28
C MET A 116 0.49 -16.19 11.01
N GLN A 117 0.25 -17.46 10.68
CA GLN A 117 1.28 -18.44 10.43
C GLN A 117 2.03 -18.16 9.13
N ARG A 118 3.36 -18.27 9.18
CA ARG A 118 4.28 -17.95 8.08
C ARG A 118 5.29 -19.09 7.90
N PRO A 119 4.88 -20.19 7.25
CA PRO A 119 5.77 -21.34 7.08
C PRO A 119 6.99 -21.00 6.22
N PRO A 120 8.13 -21.66 6.45
CA PRO A 120 9.37 -21.41 5.70
C PRO A 120 9.14 -21.68 4.21
N GLY A 121 9.62 -20.76 3.36
CA GLY A 121 9.38 -20.82 1.90
C GLY A 121 8.02 -20.27 1.46
N GLY A 122 7.13 -19.94 2.39
CA GLY A 122 5.86 -19.26 2.16
C GLY A 122 4.65 -20.20 2.05
N ARG A 123 3.47 -19.64 2.35
CA ARG A 123 2.18 -20.37 2.42
C ARG A 123 1.87 -21.17 1.16
N ARG A 124 2.00 -20.56 -0.03
CA ARG A 124 1.67 -21.22 -1.30
C ARG A 124 2.54 -22.43 -1.60
N LYS A 125 3.84 -22.35 -1.31
CA LYS A 125 4.77 -23.48 -1.50
C LYS A 125 4.47 -24.61 -0.52
N THR A 126 4.11 -24.23 0.71
CA THR A 126 3.72 -25.17 1.76
C THR A 126 2.46 -25.93 1.36
N ILE A 127 1.39 -25.22 0.96
CA ILE A 127 0.15 -25.85 0.46
C ILE A 127 0.43 -26.79 -0.72
N ALA A 128 1.20 -26.33 -1.71
CA ALA A 128 1.54 -27.14 -2.89
C ALA A 128 2.25 -28.45 -2.50
N ARG A 129 3.25 -28.35 -1.62
CA ARG A 129 3.99 -29.51 -1.10
C ARG A 129 3.08 -30.46 -0.32
N ASP A 130 2.29 -29.94 0.60
CA ASP A 130 1.49 -30.74 1.52
C ASP A 130 0.34 -31.47 0.81
N MET A 131 -0.19 -30.87 -0.26
CA MET A 131 -1.24 -31.48 -1.11
C MET A 131 -0.68 -32.31 -2.27
N GLY A 132 0.64 -32.31 -2.49
CA GLY A 132 1.26 -33.00 -3.62
C GLY A 132 0.87 -32.45 -4.99
N ILE A 133 0.53 -31.16 -5.08
CA ILE A 133 0.08 -30.50 -6.32
C ILE A 133 1.09 -29.45 -6.82
N PRO A 134 1.09 -29.13 -8.13
CA PRO A 134 1.99 -28.11 -8.65
C PRO A 134 1.73 -26.72 -8.08
N LEU A 135 2.81 -25.99 -7.77
CA LEU A 135 2.74 -24.63 -7.22
C LEU A 135 1.93 -23.67 -8.11
N GLN A 136 2.03 -23.83 -9.44
CA GLN A 136 1.27 -22.98 -10.36
C GLN A 136 -0.24 -23.16 -10.20
N ALA A 137 -0.72 -24.38 -9.96
CA ALA A 137 -2.14 -24.64 -9.71
C ALA A 137 -2.62 -23.90 -8.46
N VAL A 138 -1.87 -23.97 -7.35
CA VAL A 138 -2.16 -23.20 -6.12
C VAL A 138 -2.18 -21.68 -6.38
N ILE A 139 -1.22 -21.15 -7.14
CA ILE A 139 -1.17 -19.72 -7.47
C ILE A 139 -2.38 -19.32 -8.30
N GLN A 140 -2.75 -20.11 -9.30
CA GLN A 140 -3.88 -19.83 -10.18
C GLN A 140 -5.22 -19.88 -9.43
N THR A 141 -5.44 -20.91 -8.61
CA THR A 141 -6.63 -21.02 -7.74
C THR A 141 -6.78 -19.81 -6.84
N LEU A 142 -5.73 -19.45 -6.09
CA LEU A 142 -5.78 -18.28 -5.20
C LEU A 142 -5.95 -16.97 -5.95
N ARG A 143 -5.42 -16.87 -7.18
CA ARG A 143 -5.60 -15.69 -8.03
C ARG A 143 -7.05 -15.56 -8.50
N LYS A 144 -7.63 -16.65 -9.02
CA LYS A 144 -9.04 -16.74 -9.45
C LYS A 144 -9.97 -16.38 -8.29
N TRP A 145 -9.75 -16.97 -7.13
CA TRP A 145 -10.49 -16.66 -5.91
C TRP A 145 -10.38 -15.17 -5.54
N SER A 146 -9.17 -14.61 -5.49
CA SER A 146 -8.97 -13.19 -5.16
C SER A 146 -9.53 -12.18 -6.17
N GLN A 147 -9.82 -12.62 -7.40
CA GLN A 147 -10.42 -11.78 -8.45
C GLN A 147 -11.95 -11.76 -8.36
N GLY A 148 -12.56 -12.86 -7.94
CA GLY A 148 -14.00 -12.94 -7.72
C GLY A 148 -14.44 -12.32 -6.39
N ASP A 149 -13.53 -12.20 -5.44
CA ASP A 149 -13.82 -11.75 -4.09
C ASP A 149 -13.77 -10.22 -3.96
N LEU A 150 -14.92 -9.60 -3.68
CA LEU A 150 -15.10 -8.15 -3.51
C LEU A 150 -14.34 -7.60 -2.29
N PHE A 151 -13.74 -8.46 -1.45
CA PHE A 151 -13.09 -8.09 -0.19
C PHE A 151 -12.01 -7.00 -0.34
N LEU A 152 -11.26 -6.98 -1.44
CA LEU A 152 -10.23 -5.96 -1.66
C LEU A 152 -10.82 -4.58 -1.94
N GLN A 153 -12.08 -4.50 -2.36
CA GLN A 153 -12.75 -3.23 -2.66
C GLN A 153 -13.09 -2.46 -1.39
N ARG A 154 -13.40 -3.15 -0.27
CA ARG A 154 -13.74 -2.49 1.00
C ARG A 154 -12.51 -2.14 1.82
N LEU A 155 -11.34 -2.72 1.56
CA LEU A 155 -10.07 -2.28 2.18
C LEU A 155 -9.54 -0.98 1.55
N ILE A 156 -10.38 0.06 1.51
CA ILE A 156 -10.01 1.45 1.19
C ILE A 156 -9.14 2.06 2.30
N ARG A 157 -8.63 3.27 2.09
CA ARG A 157 -7.66 3.89 2.99
C ARG A 157 -8.23 4.12 4.38
N GLU A 158 -9.49 4.52 4.44
CA GLU A 158 -10.26 4.81 5.64
C GLU A 158 -10.41 3.54 6.49
N ASN A 159 -10.85 2.45 5.88
CA ASN A 159 -11.02 1.17 6.57
C ASN A 159 -9.69 0.59 7.06
N ARG A 160 -8.61 0.72 6.28
CA ARG A 160 -7.25 0.34 6.71
C ARG A 160 -6.79 1.13 7.93
N PHE A 161 -7.04 2.43 7.91
CA PHE A 161 -6.73 3.30 9.04
C PHE A 161 -7.50 2.88 10.29
N LEU A 162 -8.81 2.65 10.17
CA LEU A 162 -9.64 2.21 11.28
C LEU A 162 -9.17 0.87 11.85
N ILE A 163 -8.89 -0.13 11.00
CA ILE A 163 -8.36 -1.42 11.46
C ILE A 163 -7.04 -1.24 12.21
N GLU A 164 -6.10 -0.45 11.65
CA GLU A 164 -4.78 -0.25 12.26
C GLU A 164 -4.86 0.50 13.58
N LYS A 165 -5.73 1.51 13.67
CA LYS A 165 -6.01 2.24 14.90
C LYS A 165 -6.61 1.34 15.97
N SER A 166 -7.70 0.62 15.64
CA SER A 166 -8.35 -0.30 16.57
C SER A 166 -7.43 -1.44 17.00
N TYR A 167 -6.56 -1.92 16.10
CA TYR A 167 -5.53 -2.91 16.44
C TYR A 167 -4.65 -2.45 17.59
N PHE A 168 -4.11 -1.23 17.53
CA PHE A 168 -3.26 -0.71 18.60
C PHE A 168 -4.03 -0.33 19.86
N GLN A 169 -5.28 0.11 19.74
CA GLN A 169 -6.12 0.41 20.89
C GLN A 169 -6.42 -0.85 21.70
N TYR A 170 -6.77 -1.95 21.04
CA TYR A 170 -7.19 -3.19 21.70
C TYR A 170 -6.08 -4.18 21.96
N LEU A 171 -4.85 -3.87 21.53
CA LEU A 171 -3.70 -4.74 21.69
C LEU A 171 -3.49 -5.17 23.16
N GLU A 172 -3.67 -4.23 24.09
CA GLU A 172 -3.48 -4.46 25.53
C GLU A 172 -4.74 -5.01 26.21
N GLU A 173 -5.93 -4.70 25.68
CA GLU A 173 -7.22 -5.06 26.28
C GLU A 173 -7.60 -6.52 26.01
N GLU A 174 -7.30 -7.02 24.80
CA GLU A 174 -7.86 -8.29 24.33
C GLU A 174 -7.02 -9.50 24.75
N THR A 175 -7.70 -10.57 25.17
CA THR A 175 -7.08 -11.78 25.70
C THR A 175 -6.46 -12.68 24.63
N SER A 176 -6.91 -12.56 23.37
CA SER A 176 -6.38 -13.34 22.26
C SER A 176 -6.44 -12.56 20.95
N PHE A 177 -5.55 -12.90 20.02
CA PHE A 177 -5.55 -12.30 18.68
C PHE A 177 -6.86 -12.58 17.92
N SER A 178 -7.50 -13.72 18.17
CA SER A 178 -8.81 -14.05 17.59
C SER A 178 -9.92 -13.12 18.11
N ALA A 179 -9.97 -12.88 19.42
CA ALA A 179 -10.93 -11.95 20.03
C ALA A 179 -10.73 -10.52 19.51
N LEU A 180 -9.49 -10.07 19.42
CA LEU A 180 -9.15 -8.76 18.85
C LEU A 180 -9.65 -8.58 17.43
N LYS A 181 -9.43 -9.56 16.54
CA LYS A 181 -9.94 -9.49 15.16
C LYS A 181 -11.46 -9.38 15.12
N LYS A 182 -12.16 -10.15 15.96
CA LYS A 182 -13.62 -10.13 16.05
C LYS A 182 -14.14 -8.78 16.52
N ARG A 183 -13.51 -8.18 17.53
CA ARG A 183 -13.87 -6.85 18.03
C ARG A 183 -13.67 -5.78 16.95
N ILE A 184 -12.52 -5.78 16.28
CA ILE A 184 -12.27 -4.84 15.17
C ILE A 184 -13.30 -5.00 14.06
N ALA A 185 -13.63 -6.24 13.67
CA ALA A 185 -14.63 -6.51 12.64
C ALA A 185 -16.02 -5.96 13.05
N GLN A 186 -16.43 -6.17 14.30
CA GLN A 186 -17.69 -5.66 14.83
C GLN A 186 -17.75 -4.12 14.81
N GLU A 187 -16.68 -3.45 15.25
CA GLU A 187 -16.64 -1.98 15.31
C GLU A 187 -16.50 -1.31 13.95
N THR A 188 -15.79 -1.94 13.02
CA THR A 188 -15.58 -1.38 11.68
C THR A 188 -16.69 -1.77 10.69
N GLY A 189 -17.56 -2.72 11.05
CA GLY A 189 -18.57 -3.28 10.15
C GLY A 189 -17.97 -4.03 8.96
N LEU A 190 -16.74 -4.48 9.09
CA LEU A 190 -15.99 -5.24 8.07
C LEU A 190 -16.09 -6.73 8.35
N ASP A 191 -15.88 -7.52 7.31
CA ASP A 191 -15.81 -8.97 7.48
C ASP A 191 -14.54 -9.37 8.22
N LEU A 192 -14.62 -10.46 9.00
CA LEU A 192 -13.50 -10.98 9.78
C LEU A 192 -12.29 -11.31 8.89
N TRP A 193 -12.54 -11.81 7.68
CA TRP A 193 -11.49 -12.09 6.70
C TRP A 193 -10.77 -10.82 6.25
N GLU A 194 -11.49 -9.72 6.02
CA GLU A 194 -10.91 -8.43 5.60
C GLU A 194 -9.95 -7.88 6.67
N VAL A 195 -10.41 -7.93 7.93
CA VAL A 195 -9.60 -7.54 9.10
C VAL A 195 -8.36 -8.43 9.22
N ALA A 196 -8.56 -9.76 9.25
CA ALA A 196 -7.47 -10.72 9.37
C ALA A 196 -6.43 -10.53 8.27
N ARG A 197 -6.88 -10.33 7.02
CA ARG A 197 -6.01 -10.16 5.88
C ARG A 197 -5.21 -8.87 5.93
N TYR A 198 -5.80 -7.77 6.40
CA TYR A 198 -5.08 -6.52 6.56
C TYR A 198 -4.08 -6.58 7.72
N LEU A 199 -4.44 -7.17 8.87
CA LEU A 199 -3.50 -7.37 9.97
C LEU A 199 -2.33 -8.27 9.57
N ASP A 200 -2.56 -9.31 8.77
CA ASP A 200 -1.49 -10.12 8.20
C ASP A 200 -0.56 -9.29 7.29
N LEU A 201 -1.12 -8.39 6.49
CA LEU A 201 -0.32 -7.50 5.64
C LEU A 201 0.52 -6.51 6.45
N LEU A 202 -0.01 -5.99 7.57
CA LEU A 202 0.70 -5.04 8.45
C LEU A 202 2.00 -5.60 9.02
N HIS A 203 2.05 -6.93 9.20
CA HIS A 203 3.20 -7.65 9.73
C HIS A 203 4.02 -8.34 8.62
N ASP A 204 3.72 -8.10 7.33
CA ASP A 204 4.49 -8.67 6.23
C ASP A 204 5.71 -7.84 5.83
N GLY A 205 6.71 -8.53 5.29
CA GLY A 205 7.77 -7.92 4.48
C GLY A 205 9.13 -7.76 5.15
N GLU A 206 9.39 -8.38 6.31
CA GLU A 206 10.66 -8.28 7.04
C GLU A 206 11.86 -8.62 6.14
N ASP A 207 11.79 -9.76 5.42
CA ASP A 207 12.82 -10.19 4.47
C ASP A 207 13.12 -9.16 3.37
N LYS A 208 12.11 -8.38 2.97
CA LYS A 208 12.22 -7.40 1.88
C LYS A 208 12.94 -6.13 2.31
N LEU A 209 13.21 -5.96 3.60
CA LEU A 209 13.82 -4.76 4.20
C LEU A 209 15.23 -5.00 4.75
N ARG A 210 15.78 -6.21 4.56
CA ARG A 210 17.14 -6.57 5.03
C ARG A 210 18.23 -5.61 4.52
N ASN A 211 18.10 -5.13 3.29
CA ASN A 211 19.08 -4.23 2.66
C ASN A 211 18.73 -2.74 2.81
N VAL A 212 17.69 -2.39 3.58
CA VAL A 212 17.35 -1.00 3.86
C VAL A 212 18.23 -0.53 5.01
N PRO A 213 18.99 0.57 4.85
CA PRO A 213 19.84 1.10 5.92
C PRO A 213 19.04 1.40 7.19
N ASP A 214 19.67 1.22 8.35
CA ASP A 214 19.09 1.65 9.61
C ASP A 214 19.04 3.18 9.71
N VAL A 215 18.18 3.67 10.60
CA VAL A 215 18.08 5.10 10.96
C VAL A 215 18.75 5.33 12.31
N SER A 216 19.06 6.58 12.65
CA SER A 216 19.53 6.90 14.00
C SER A 216 18.41 6.74 15.05
N GLY A 217 18.76 6.61 16.33
CA GLY A 217 17.76 6.51 17.41
C GLY A 217 16.85 7.76 17.52
N GLU A 218 17.39 8.94 17.22
CA GLU A 218 16.60 10.18 17.14
C GLU A 218 15.58 10.13 15.99
N GLN A 219 16.01 9.64 14.81
CA GLN A 219 15.12 9.46 13.66
C GLN A 219 14.06 8.40 13.93
N GLU A 220 14.41 7.28 14.56
CA GLU A 220 13.45 6.26 14.98
C GLU A 220 12.39 6.84 15.91
N THR A 221 12.82 7.58 16.93
CA THR A 221 11.92 8.25 17.89
C THR A 221 10.99 9.24 17.18
N ALA A 222 11.51 10.02 16.24
CA ALA A 222 10.72 10.97 15.46
C ALA A 222 9.68 10.26 14.57
N ILE A 223 10.08 9.16 13.90
CA ILE A 223 9.17 8.33 13.09
C ILE A 223 8.04 7.77 13.94
N LEU A 224 8.36 7.19 15.11
CA LEU A 224 7.36 6.62 16.00
C LEU A 224 6.43 7.69 16.58
N SER A 225 6.94 8.88 16.91
CA SER A 225 6.12 10.02 17.34
C SER A 225 5.11 10.44 16.27
N GLU A 226 5.55 10.58 15.02
CA GLU A 226 4.64 10.89 13.91
C GLU A 226 3.61 9.78 13.66
N TYR A 227 4.01 8.53 13.84
CA TYR A 227 3.11 7.39 13.73
C TYR A 227 2.06 7.37 14.84
N GLN A 228 2.42 7.73 16.07
CA GLN A 228 1.45 7.87 17.17
C GLN A 228 0.46 9.01 16.90
N LYS A 229 0.92 10.15 16.36
CA LYS A 229 0.01 11.23 15.91
C LYS A 229 -0.98 10.74 14.85
N TYR A 230 -0.51 9.89 13.93
CA TYR A 230 -1.37 9.25 12.93
C TYR A 230 -2.44 8.38 13.60
N LEU A 231 -2.06 7.48 14.52
CA LEU A 231 -3.01 6.58 15.20
C LEU A 231 -4.03 7.34 16.07
N SER A 232 -3.64 8.46 16.66
CA SER A 232 -4.53 9.34 17.43
C SER A 232 -5.48 10.18 16.56
N GLY A 233 -5.27 10.22 15.24
CA GLY A 233 -6.12 10.96 14.31
C GLY A 233 -7.56 10.45 14.25
N THR A 234 -8.46 11.24 13.67
CA THR A 234 -9.85 10.83 13.40
C THR A 234 -10.04 10.25 11.99
N ALA A 235 -9.10 10.52 11.08
CA ALA A 235 -9.13 10.08 9.69
C ALA A 235 -7.71 9.86 9.16
N PRO A 236 -7.51 9.06 8.09
CA PRO A 236 -6.21 8.93 7.45
C PRO A 236 -5.76 10.26 6.83
N PRO A 237 -4.44 10.49 6.71
CA PRO A 237 -3.93 11.66 5.99
C PRO A 237 -4.28 11.60 4.50
N SER A 238 -4.38 12.77 3.87
CA SER A 238 -4.57 12.93 2.42
C SER A 238 -3.37 12.41 1.62
N ALA A 239 -2.16 12.61 2.14
CA ALA A 239 -0.93 12.00 1.64
C ALA A 239 -0.77 10.56 2.13
N PHE A 240 0.02 9.76 1.43
CA PHE A 240 0.39 8.42 1.92
C PHE A 240 1.27 8.53 3.17
N LEU A 241 1.05 7.64 4.14
CA LEU A 241 1.71 7.69 5.45
C LEU A 241 3.24 7.66 5.38
N HIS A 242 3.84 6.68 4.67
CA HIS A 242 5.30 6.57 4.66
C HIS A 242 6.00 7.78 4.00
N PRO A 243 5.56 8.28 2.82
CA PRO A 243 6.08 9.54 2.29
C PRO A 243 5.89 10.73 3.23
N LEU A 244 4.72 10.85 3.87
CA LEU A 244 4.44 11.95 4.79
C LEU A 244 5.40 11.96 6.00
N ILE A 245 5.61 10.81 6.64
CA ILE A 245 6.53 10.71 7.78
C ILE A 245 7.97 10.92 7.30
N ALA A 246 8.35 10.36 6.15
CA ALA A 246 9.68 10.52 5.56
C ALA A 246 10.05 11.99 5.35
N GLU A 247 9.12 12.78 4.79
CA GLU A 247 9.28 14.23 4.60
C GLU A 247 9.53 14.96 5.93
N ARG A 248 8.79 14.62 6.99
CA ARG A 248 8.90 15.26 8.31
C ARG A 248 10.15 14.88 9.10
N THR A 249 10.72 13.72 8.82
CA THR A 249 11.82 13.13 9.60
C THR A 249 13.16 13.10 8.85
N GLY A 250 13.16 13.47 7.57
CA GLY A 250 14.36 13.51 6.75
C GLY A 250 14.93 12.13 6.38
N VAL A 251 14.11 11.07 6.44
CA VAL A 251 14.52 9.71 6.04
C VAL A 251 13.79 9.27 4.77
N THR A 252 14.14 8.09 4.23
CA THR A 252 13.43 7.53 3.08
C THR A 252 12.13 6.81 3.48
N PRO A 253 11.10 6.73 2.61
CA PRO A 253 9.88 5.97 2.90
C PRO A 253 10.13 4.48 3.21
N LYS A 254 11.21 3.89 2.67
CA LYS A 254 11.60 2.51 2.98
C LYS A 254 12.13 2.37 4.41
N GLN A 255 12.89 3.35 4.89
CA GLN A 255 13.36 3.40 6.27
C GLN A 255 12.18 3.56 7.24
N VAL A 256 11.22 4.45 6.93
CA VAL A 256 9.98 4.56 7.70
C VAL A 256 9.27 3.21 7.75
N TYR A 257 9.07 2.55 6.61
CA TYR A 257 8.40 1.25 6.58
C TYR A 257 9.17 0.19 7.40
N LYS A 258 10.51 0.18 7.38
CA LYS A 258 11.34 -0.71 8.20
C LYS A 258 11.11 -0.48 9.69
N VAL A 259 11.17 0.78 10.14
CA VAL A 259 10.94 1.14 11.55
C VAL A 259 9.53 0.76 11.99
N LEU A 260 8.50 1.11 11.20
CA LEU A 260 7.11 0.81 11.57
C LEU A 260 6.81 -0.69 11.57
N LEU A 261 7.40 -1.46 10.64
CA LEU A 261 7.27 -2.92 10.64
C LEU A 261 7.94 -3.53 11.87
N ALA A 262 9.16 -3.12 12.21
CA ALA A 262 9.86 -3.58 13.40
C ALA A 262 9.08 -3.25 14.68
N TYR A 263 8.54 -2.04 14.78
CA TYR A 263 7.67 -1.63 15.88
C TYR A 263 6.42 -2.50 16.00
N ARG A 264 5.67 -2.71 14.90
CA ARG A 264 4.46 -3.55 14.88
C ARG A 264 4.78 -5.00 15.29
N LEU A 265 5.83 -5.58 14.73
CA LEU A 265 6.27 -6.95 15.04
C LEU A 265 6.71 -7.07 16.50
N LYS A 266 7.45 -6.10 17.04
CA LYS A 266 7.84 -6.07 18.45
C LYS A 266 6.61 -6.08 19.35
N ARG A 267 5.64 -5.18 19.11
CA ARG A 267 4.38 -5.10 19.86
C ARG A 267 3.55 -6.38 19.77
N PHE A 268 3.48 -7.00 18.58
CA PHE A 268 2.82 -8.28 18.38
C PHE A 268 3.47 -9.41 19.20
N ARG A 269 4.80 -9.53 19.14
CA ARG A 269 5.56 -10.56 19.87
C ARG A 269 5.49 -10.36 21.38
N GLU A 270 5.53 -9.12 21.87
CA GLU A 270 5.35 -8.81 23.30
C GLU A 270 4.00 -9.31 23.84
N ARG A 271 2.96 -9.32 23.00
CA ARG A 271 1.61 -9.69 23.41
C ARG A 271 1.26 -11.16 23.21
N TRP A 272 1.69 -11.76 22.10
CA TRP A 272 1.28 -13.13 21.69
C TRP A 272 2.44 -14.01 21.21
N GLY A 273 3.68 -13.56 21.35
CA GLY A 273 4.88 -14.31 20.97
C GLY A 273 5.35 -15.30 22.03
#